data_AF-K1XZL0-F1
#
_entry.id   AF-K1XZL0-F1
#
_cell.length_a   1.000
_cell.length_b   1.000
_cell.length_c   1.000
_cell.angle_alpha   90.00
_cell.angle_beta   90.00
_cell.angle_gamma   90.00
#
_symmetry.space_group_name_H-M   'P 1'
#
loop_
_entity.id
_entity.type
_entity.pdbx_description
1 polymer ?
#
loop_
_entity_poly.entity_id
_entity_poly.type
_entity_poly.pdbx_seq_one_letter_code
_entity_poly.pdbx_strand_id
1 'polypeptide(L)'
;MKALIVFLMLIFSYCSAVNAHPAHKIEAEIKENAIDIKVLHPVSNPTKHYIDEIVISLNNKVVFTQTFTSQKNNQQLFSFNFEKLNKGDKILINTHCNIFGRKKKEFTVE
;
A
#
# COMPACT_ATOMS: atom_id res chain seq x y z
N MET A 1 42.88 22.16 2.79
CA MET A 1 41.54 22.46 3.37
C MET A 1 40.48 22.76 2.31
N LYS A 2 40.73 23.62 1.30
CA LYS A 2 39.73 23.95 0.25
C LYS A 2 39.28 22.74 -0.59
N ALA A 3 40.20 21.85 -0.95
CA ALA A 3 39.88 20.63 -1.73
C ALA A 3 39.00 19.62 -0.97
N LEU A 4 39.10 19.58 0.37
CA LEU A 4 38.30 18.68 1.20
C LEU A 4 36.83 19.13 1.24
N ILE A 5 36.59 20.46 1.24
CA ILE A 5 35.25 21.04 1.23
C ILE A 5 34.56 20.78 -0.12
N VAL A 6 35.30 20.90 -1.23
CA VAL A 6 34.79 20.61 -2.59
C VAL A 6 34.45 19.13 -2.75
N PHE A 7 35.27 18.23 -2.19
CA PHE A 7 34.98 16.79 -2.18
C PHE A 7 33.74 16.46 -1.34
N LEU A 8 33.55 17.12 -0.20
CA LEU A 8 32.36 16.95 0.64
C LEU A 8 31.07 17.43 -0.03
N MET A 9 31.14 18.51 -0.83
CA MET A 9 30.00 19.01 -1.61
C MET A 9 29.59 18.09 -2.76
N LEU A 10 30.54 17.38 -3.40
CA LEU A 10 30.28 16.43 -4.50
C LEU A 10 29.60 15.13 -4.03
N ILE A 11 29.73 14.76 -2.75
CA ILE A 11 29.07 13.57 -2.19
C ILE A 11 27.56 13.83 -1.96
N PHE A 12 27.15 15.08 -1.72
CA PHE A 12 25.74 15.43 -1.47
C PHE A 12 24.88 15.48 -2.74
N SER A 13 25.47 15.51 -3.94
CA SER A 13 24.71 15.60 -5.20
C SER A 13 24.12 14.26 -5.69
N TYR A 14 24.36 13.15 -4.98
CA TYR A 14 23.82 11.83 -5.33
C TYR A 14 22.58 11.41 -4.53
N CYS A 15 21.87 12.36 -3.90
CA CYS A 15 20.51 12.11 -3.41
C CYS A 15 19.53 11.99 -4.58
N SER A 16 19.61 10.89 -5.32
CA SER A 16 18.55 10.47 -6.23
C SER A 16 17.27 10.33 -5.42
N ALA A 17 16.31 11.22 -5.64
CA ALA A 17 14.98 11.12 -5.06
C ALA A 17 14.39 9.77 -5.49
N VAL A 18 14.39 8.80 -4.57
CA VAL A 18 13.71 7.53 -4.79
C VAL A 18 12.24 7.88 -4.95
N ASN A 19 11.71 7.69 -6.16
CA ASN A 19 10.30 7.82 -6.47
C ASN A 19 9.55 6.65 -5.85
N ALA A 20 9.49 6.65 -4.53
CA ALA A 20 8.75 5.68 -3.75
C ALA A 20 7.33 6.20 -3.58
N HIS A 21 6.48 5.85 -4.54
CA HIS A 21 5.11 6.31 -4.55
C HIS A 21 4.25 5.32 -3.76
N PRO A 22 3.41 5.81 -2.84
CA PRO A 22 2.35 4.96 -2.27
C PRO A 22 1.38 4.53 -3.38
N ALA A 23 0.51 3.57 -3.08
CA ALA A 23 -0.54 3.15 -4.00
C ALA A 23 -1.29 4.35 -4.61
N HIS A 24 -1.58 4.30 -5.91
CA HIS A 24 -2.31 5.39 -6.56
C HIS A 24 -3.76 5.48 -6.08
N LYS A 25 -4.44 4.35 -5.90
CA LYS A 25 -5.83 4.31 -5.42
C LYS A 25 -6.13 2.98 -4.72
N ILE A 26 -7.04 3.02 -3.75
CA ILE A 26 -7.66 1.83 -3.16
C ILE A 26 -9.13 1.90 -3.51
N GLU A 27 -9.60 0.90 -4.25
CA GLU A 27 -11.01 0.64 -4.54
C GLU A 27 -11.40 -0.59 -3.72
N ALA A 28 -12.59 -0.56 -3.12
CA ALA A 28 -13.14 -1.72 -2.44
C ALA A 28 -14.64 -1.82 -2.67
N GLU A 29 -15.12 -3.04 -2.80
CA GLU A 29 -16.54 -3.38 -2.95
C GLU A 29 -16.92 -4.35 -1.84
N ILE A 30 -17.93 -4.00 -1.04
CA ILE A 30 -18.43 -4.84 0.05
C ILE A 30 -19.62 -5.64 -0.50
N LYS A 31 -19.57 -6.97 -0.34
CA LYS A 31 -20.62 -7.91 -0.75
C LYS A 31 -20.95 -8.81 0.43
N GLU A 32 -22.09 -8.56 1.07
CA GLU A 32 -22.50 -9.30 2.27
C GLU A 32 -21.41 -9.25 3.37
N ASN A 33 -20.75 -10.37 3.65
CA ASN A 33 -19.65 -10.49 4.61
C ASN A 33 -18.26 -10.49 3.95
N ALA A 34 -18.16 -10.13 2.67
CA ALA A 34 -16.90 -10.11 1.92
C ALA A 34 -16.53 -8.68 1.50
N ILE A 35 -15.23 -8.45 1.34
CA ILE A 35 -14.69 -7.24 0.70
C ILE A 35 -13.72 -7.62 -0.40
N ASP A 36 -14.00 -7.14 -1.61
CA ASP A 36 -13.11 -7.21 -2.76
C ASP A 36 -12.28 -5.94 -2.82
N ILE A 37 -10.96 -6.07 -2.71
CA ILE A 37 -10.01 -4.97 -2.65
C ILE A 37 -9.19 -4.94 -3.93
N LYS A 38 -9.16 -3.77 -4.56
CA LYS A 38 -8.32 -3.46 -5.73
C LYS A 38 -7.45 -2.26 -5.43
N VAL A 39 -6.15 -2.51 -5.32
CA VAL A 39 -5.13 -1.49 -5.12
C VAL A 39 -4.52 -1.16 -6.47
N LEU A 40 -4.84 0.01 -7.01
CA LEU A 40 -4.19 0.51 -8.23
C LEU A 40 -2.80 1.00 -7.86
N HIS A 41 -1.77 0.36 -8.42
CA HIS A 41 -0.37 0.71 -8.20
C HIS A 41 0.40 0.55 -9.52
N PRO A 42 0.33 1.53 -10.44
CA PRO A 42 1.04 1.46 -11.71
C PRO A 42 2.55 1.51 -11.50
N VAL A 43 3.25 0.46 -11.93
CA VAL A 43 4.69 0.27 -11.70
C VAL A 43 5.33 -0.31 -12.95
N SER A 44 6.61 -0.01 -13.15
CA SER A 44 7.38 -0.50 -14.30
C SER A 44 7.74 -1.99 -14.21
N ASN A 45 7.99 -2.52 -13.01
CA ASN A 45 8.28 -3.94 -12.80
C ASN A 45 7.52 -4.50 -11.57
N PRO A 46 6.41 -5.23 -11.78
CA PRO A 46 5.56 -5.79 -10.72
C PRO A 46 6.21 -6.83 -9.79
N THR A 47 7.42 -7.30 -10.10
CA THR A 47 8.18 -8.24 -9.24
C THR A 47 9.27 -7.54 -8.42
N LYS A 48 9.57 -6.26 -8.72
CA LYS A 48 10.57 -5.45 -8.02
C LYS A 48 9.95 -4.27 -7.26
N HIS A 49 8.86 -3.71 -7.78
CA HIS A 49 8.10 -2.63 -7.16
C HIS A 49 6.64 -3.07 -7.11
N TYR A 50 6.13 -3.35 -5.92
CA TYR A 50 4.79 -3.88 -5.71
C TYR A 50 4.22 -3.52 -4.34
N ILE A 51 2.92 -3.75 -4.16
CA ILE A 51 2.27 -3.71 -2.85
C ILE A 51 2.62 -4.98 -2.09
N ASP A 52 3.47 -4.89 -1.09
CA ASP A 52 3.94 -6.03 -0.28
C ASP A 52 3.03 -6.34 0.91
N GLU A 53 2.20 -5.39 1.35
CA GLU A 53 1.33 -5.56 2.50
C GLU A 53 -0.05 -4.93 2.26
N ILE A 54 -1.11 -5.66 2.62
CA ILE A 54 -2.46 -5.15 2.82
C ILE A 54 -2.90 -5.53 4.23
N VAL A 55 -3.18 -4.53 5.06
CA VAL A 55 -3.73 -4.69 6.42
C VAL A 55 -5.19 -4.27 6.40
N ILE A 56 -6.06 -5.15 6.89
CA ILE A 56 -7.50 -4.89 7.05
C ILE A 56 -7.79 -4.75 8.53
N SER A 57 -8.43 -3.64 8.90
CA SER A 57 -8.94 -3.41 10.25
C SER A 57 -10.45 -3.24 10.24
N LEU A 58 -11.13 -3.86 11.19
CA LEU A 58 -12.55 -3.70 11.45
C LEU A 58 -12.71 -2.93 12.78
N ASN A 59 -13.40 -1.79 12.76
CA ASN A 59 -13.62 -0.94 13.93
C ASN A 59 -12.30 -0.65 14.70
N ASN A 60 -11.27 -0.23 13.96
CA ASN A 60 -9.90 0.07 14.45
C ASN A 60 -9.10 -1.12 14.98
N LYS A 61 -9.62 -2.35 14.92
CA LYS A 61 -8.87 -3.56 15.26
C LYS A 61 -8.38 -4.24 13.99
N VAL A 62 -7.08 -4.52 13.90
CA VAL A 62 -6.52 -5.34 12.81
C VAL A 62 -7.15 -6.73 12.88
N VAL A 63 -7.79 -7.14 11.78
CA VAL A 63 -8.41 -8.47 11.64
C VAL A 63 -7.65 -9.35 10.65
N PHE A 64 -6.91 -8.75 9.73
CA PHE A 64 -6.14 -9.50 8.74
C PHE A 64 -4.92 -8.72 8.26
N THR A 65 -3.87 -9.45 7.90
CA THR A 65 -2.68 -8.90 7.23
C THR A 65 -2.26 -9.88 6.14
N GLN A 66 -2.24 -9.40 4.90
CA GLN A 66 -1.76 -10.16 3.75
C GLN A 66 -0.42 -9.60 3.31
N THR A 67 0.56 -10.47 3.14
CA THR A 67 1.82 -10.12 2.48
C THR A 67 1.90 -10.66 1.06
N PHE A 68 2.62 -9.96 0.19
CA PHE A 68 2.84 -10.34 -1.20
C PHE A 68 4.32 -10.24 -1.56
N THR A 69 4.72 -10.94 -2.61
CA THR A 69 6.09 -10.87 -3.16
C THR A 69 6.11 -10.34 -4.60
N SER A 70 4.94 -10.04 -5.16
CA SER A 70 4.74 -9.44 -6.48
C SER A 70 3.29 -8.96 -6.61
N GLN A 71 3.01 -8.18 -7.66
CA GLN A 71 1.65 -7.79 -8.03
C GLN A 71 1.32 -8.13 -9.49
N LYS A 72 0.03 -8.04 -9.86
CA LYS A 72 -0.44 -8.34 -11.22
C LYS A 72 -0.54 -7.07 -12.05
N ASN A 73 0.40 -6.87 -12.98
CA ASN A 73 0.47 -5.67 -13.81
C ASN A 73 0.48 -4.40 -12.94
N ASN A 74 -0.48 -3.49 -13.16
CA ASN A 74 -0.59 -2.20 -12.50
C ASN A 74 -1.48 -2.23 -11.25
N GLN A 75 -1.79 -3.42 -10.70
CA GLN A 75 -2.69 -3.54 -9.56
C GLN A 75 -2.40 -4.76 -8.68
N GLN A 76 -2.83 -4.66 -7.42
CA GLN A 76 -2.95 -5.78 -6.50
C GLN A 76 -4.42 -6.04 -6.21
N LEU A 77 -4.84 -7.29 -6.37
CA LEU A 77 -6.20 -7.76 -6.07
C LEU A 77 -6.16 -8.64 -4.83
N PHE A 78 -7.14 -8.48 -3.95
CA PHE A 78 -7.27 -9.30 -2.75
C PHE A 78 -8.73 -9.32 -2.30
N SER A 79 -9.23 -10.48 -1.89
CA SER A 79 -10.58 -10.62 -1.32
C SER A 79 -10.48 -11.19 0.08
N PHE A 80 -11.28 -10.65 0.99
CA PHE A 80 -11.34 -11.09 2.38
C PHE A 80 -12.77 -11.33 2.81
N ASN A 81 -13.00 -12.45 3.51
CA ASN A 81 -14.30 -12.78 4.11
C ASN A 81 -14.21 -12.55 5.62
N PHE A 82 -15.11 -11.72 6.13
CA PHE A 82 -15.32 -11.54 7.55
C PHE A 82 -16.22 -12.66 8.09
N GLU A 83 -16.04 -13.04 9.35
CA GLU A 83 -17.00 -13.93 10.03
C GLU A 83 -18.39 -13.28 10.13
N LYS A 84 -18.42 -11.95 10.34
CA LYS A 84 -19.63 -11.14 10.45
C LYS A 84 -19.32 -9.67 10.15
N LEU A 85 -20.13 -9.04 9.32
CA LEU A 85 -20.19 -7.58 9.14
C LEU A 85 -21.58 -7.05 9.52
N ASN A 86 -21.61 -5.92 10.22
CA ASN A 86 -22.84 -5.20 10.55
C ASN A 86 -22.84 -3.85 9.83
N LYS A 87 -24.04 -3.39 9.50
CA LYS A 87 -24.25 -2.02 9.04
C LYS A 87 -23.66 -1.01 10.04
N GLY A 88 -22.90 -0.06 9.54
CA GLY A 88 -22.18 0.95 10.32
C GLY A 88 -20.76 0.54 10.75
N ASP A 89 -20.36 -0.72 10.53
CA ASP A 89 -18.98 -1.13 10.78
C ASP A 89 -18.00 -0.35 9.88
N LYS A 90 -16.84 -0.01 10.43
CA LYS A 90 -15.78 0.70 9.73
C LYS A 90 -14.67 -0.24 9.33
N ILE A 91 -14.42 -0.32 8.02
CA ILE A 91 -13.32 -1.11 7.45
C ILE A 91 -12.22 -0.14 7.01
N LEU A 92 -11.04 -0.25 7.64
CA LEU A 92 -9.85 0.49 7.25
C LEU A 92 -8.89 -0.44 6.52
N ILE A 93 -8.58 -0.10 5.27
CA ILE A 93 -7.57 -0.77 4.45
C ILE A 93 -6.32 0.08 4.46
N ASN A 94 -5.19 -0.52 4.85
CA ASN A 94 -3.87 0.10 4.81
C ASN A 94 -2.96 -0.73 3.90
N THR A 95 -2.34 -0.09 2.92
CA THR A 95 -1.43 -0.75 1.98
C THR A 95 -0.02 -0.22 2.17
N HIS A 96 0.97 -1.08 1.95
CA HIS A 96 2.38 -0.74 1.93
C HIS A 96 2.97 -1.10 0.57
N CYS A 97 3.93 -0.30 0.13
CA CYS A 97 4.75 -0.58 -1.05
C CYS A 97 6.11 -1.09 -0.60
N ASN A 98 6.61 -2.14 -1.24
CA ASN A 98 7.87 -2.80 -0.88
C ASN A 98 9.10 -1.89 -0.96
N ILE A 99 9.05 -0.84 -1.79
CA ILE A 99 10.12 0.16 -1.89
C ILE A 99 9.95 1.20 -0.79
N PHE A 100 8.80 1.90 -0.79
CA PHE A 100 8.37 2.82 0.27
C PHE A 100 7.00 3.41 -0.05
N GLY A 101 6.26 3.78 1.00
CA GLY A 101 4.97 4.47 0.90
C GLY A 101 3.83 3.65 1.51
N ARG A 102 2.89 4.35 2.15
CA ARG A 102 1.66 3.75 2.67
C ARG A 102 0.44 4.51 2.17
N LYS A 103 -0.67 3.81 1.99
CA LYS A 103 -1.96 4.43 1.70
C LYS A 103 -3.05 3.82 2.55
N LYS A 104 -3.96 4.67 3.02
CA LYS A 104 -5.09 4.26 3.83
C LYS A 104 -6.39 4.68 3.17
N LYS A 105 -7.41 3.84 3.27
CA LYS A 105 -8.78 4.17 2.87
C LYS A 105 -9.76 3.50 3.83
N GLU A 106 -10.68 4.30 4.36
CA GLU A 106 -11.79 3.84 5.20
C GLU A 106 -13.05 3.68 4.35
N PHE A 107 -13.82 2.65 4.67
CA PHE A 107 -15.13 2.33 4.11
C PHE A 107 -16.09 2.05 5.26
N THR A 108 -17.33 2.48 5.13
CA THR A 108 -18.41 2.17 6.09
C THR A 108 -19.35 1.17 5.44
N VAL A 109 -19.71 0.11 6.16
CA VAL A 109 -20.71 -0.86 5.71
C VAL A 109 -22.09 -0.20 5.73
N GLU A 110 -22.78 -0.18 4.59
CA GLU A 110 -24.12 0.43 4.43
C GLU A 110 -25.28 -0.51 4.74
#